data_AF-A0A662R466-F1
#
_entry.id   AF-A0A662R466-F1
#
_cell.length_a   1.000
_cell.length_b   1.000
_cell.length_c   1.000
_cell.angle_alpha   90.00
_cell.angle_beta   90.00
_cell.angle_gamma   90.00
#
_symmetry.space_group_name_H-M   'P 1'
#
loop_
_entity.id
_entity.type
_entity.pdbx_description
1 polymer ?
#
loop_
_entity_poly.entity_id
_entity_poly.type
_entity_poly.pdbx_seq_one_letter_code
_entity_poly.pdbx_strand_id
1 'polypeptide(L)' 'MRTKSLCPECKRVIDATVYEENGQVLLKKTCPEHGTFSDVYWSDAALYRKFAQFQHDGTGVANPMTERDKGCP' A
#
# COMPACT_ATOMS: atom_id res chain seq x y z
N MET A 1 -7.61 2.17 6.19
CA MET A 1 -6.26 2.81 6.17
C MET A 1 -6.02 3.39 4.78
N ARG A 2 -5.38 4.57 4.66
CA ARG A 2 -4.99 5.15 3.35
C ARG A 2 -3.53 4.85 3.06
N THR A 3 -3.21 4.54 1.81
CA THR A 3 -1.85 4.27 1.33
C THR A 3 -1.72 4.69 -0.12
N LYS A 4 -0.53 4.57 -0.70
CA LYS A 4 -0.30 4.73 -2.14
C LYS A 4 -0.05 3.37 -2.79
N SER A 5 -0.49 3.23 -4.03
CA SER A 5 -0.27 2.02 -4.83
C SER A 5 0.02 2.41 -6.28
N LEU A 6 0.33 1.42 -7.11
CA LEU A 6 0.55 1.61 -8.54
C LEU A 6 -0.71 1.21 -9.31
N CYS A 7 -1.03 2.00 -10.34
CA CYS A 7 -1.96 1.59 -11.38
C CYS A 7 -1.38 0.36 -12.12
N PRO A 8 -2.14 -0.74 -12.31
CA PRO A 8 -1.66 -1.93 -13.00
C PRO A 8 -1.27 -1.67 -14.46
N GLU A 9 -1.91 -0.68 -15.10
CA GLU A 9 -1.73 -0.35 -16.51
C GLU A 9 -0.60 0.67 -16.72
N CYS A 10 -0.79 1.91 -16.27
CA CYS A 10 0.19 2.99 -16.52
C CYS A 10 1.28 3.13 -15.46
N LYS A 11 1.26 2.32 -14.40
CA LYS A 11 2.28 2.33 -13.31
C LYS A 11 2.40 3.68 -12.59
N ARG A 12 1.43 4.58 -12.74
CA ARG A 12 1.34 5.82 -11.98
C ARG A 12 1.07 5.50 -10.51
N VAL A 13 1.72 6.23 -9.62
CA VAL A 13 1.40 6.21 -8.19
C VAL A 13 0.03 6.88 -7.97
N ILE A 14 -0.90 6.15 -7.37
CA ILE A 14 -2.27 6.58 -7.10
C ILE A 14 -2.64 6.31 -5.64
N ASP A 15 -3.61 7.06 -5.13
CA ASP A 15 -4.16 6.82 -3.79
C ASP A 15 -4.95 5.52 -3.75
N ALA A 16 -4.80 4.81 -2.63
CA ALA A 16 -5.45 3.55 -2.38
C ALA A 16 -5.96 3.47 -0.93
N THR A 17 -7.03 2.72 -0.73
CA THR A 17 -7.64 2.48 0.57
C THR A 17 -7.61 1.00 0.89
N VAL A 18 -7.02 0.66 2.04
CA VAL A 18 -7.04 -0.68 2.63
C VAL A 18 -8.26 -0.80 3.53
N TYR A 19 -9.08 -1.82 3.30
CA TYR A 19 -10.33 -2.10 4.03
C TYR A 19 -10.53 -3.61 4.18
N GLU A 20 -11.35 -4.02 5.13
CA GLU A 20 -11.69 -5.42 5.38
C GLU A 20 -13.06 -5.74 4.81
N GLU A 21 -13.18 -6.86 4.11
CA GLU A 21 -14.44 -7.35 3.56
C GLU A 21 -14.39 -8.89 3.49
N ASN A 22 -15.46 -9.56 3.91
CA ASN A 22 -15.59 -11.03 3.85
C ASN A 22 -14.42 -11.81 4.50
N GLY A 23 -13.84 -11.29 5.58
CA GLY A 23 -12.71 -11.90 6.27
C GLY A 23 -11.35 -11.73 5.58
N GLN A 24 -11.29 -10.96 4.49
CA GLN A 24 -10.08 -10.60 3.77
C GLN A 24 -9.79 -9.11 3.90
N VAL A 25 -8.55 -8.71 3.63
CA VAL A 25 -8.17 -7.31 3.50
C VAL A 25 -7.97 -6.99 2.02
N LEU A 26 -8.71 -6.01 1.53
CA LEU A 26 -8.71 -5.57 0.15
C LEU A 26 -8.05 -4.19 0.03
N LEU A 27 -7.47 -3.93 -1.13
CA LEU A 27 -6.89 -2.66 -1.51
C LEU A 27 -7.65 -2.08 -2.70
N LYS A 28 -8.44 -1.03 -2.46
CA LYS A 28 -9.17 -0.31 -3.53
C LYS A 28 -8.35 0.89 -3.99
N LYS A 29 -8.20 1.04 -5.30
CA LYS A 29 -7.45 2.15 -5.92
C LYS A 29 -8.16 2.61 -7.19
N THR A 30 -8.11 3.90 -7.48
CA THR A 30 -8.76 4.48 -8.67
C THR A 30 -7.76 5.28 -9.48
N CYS A 31 -7.53 4.85 -10.72
CA CYS A 31 -6.76 5.56 -11.72
C CYS A 31 -7.70 6.43 -12.56
N PRO A 32 -7.41 7.74 -12.76
CA PRO A 32 -8.24 8.60 -13.61
C PRO A 32 -8.38 8.12 -15.05
N GLU A 33 -7.39 7.38 -15.57
CA GLU A 33 -7.34 6.91 -16.95
C GLU A 33 -7.84 5.47 -17.12
N HIS A 34 -7.58 4.59 -16.14
CA HIS A 34 -7.81 3.15 -16.26
C HIS A 34 -8.92 2.62 -15.33
N GLY A 35 -9.56 3.50 -14.56
CA GLY A 35 -10.71 3.13 -13.71
C GLY A 35 -10.34 2.63 -12.31
N THR A 36 -11.27 1.92 -11.68
CA THR A 36 -11.13 1.42 -10.30
C THR A 36 -10.73 -0.04 -10.28
N PHE A 37 -9.78 -0.37 -9.41
CA PHE A 37 -9.29 -1.71 -9.17
C PHE A 37 -9.48 -2.05 -7.68
N SER A 38 -9.70 -3.33 -7.40
CA SER A 38 -9.72 -3.87 -6.04
C SER A 38 -8.90 -5.15 -6.02
N ASP A 39 -7.82 -5.15 -5.25
CA ASP A 39 -6.89 -6.27 -5.15
C ASP A 39 -7.00 -6.92 -3.76
N VAL A 40 -6.78 -8.24 -3.66
CA VAL A 40 -6.61 -8.88 -2.36
C VAL A 40 -5.24 -8.51 -1.82
N TYR A 41 -5.23 -7.79 -0.69
CA TYR A 41 -3.99 -7.41 -0.02
C TYR A 41 -3.54 -8.47 0.98
N TRP A 42 -4.47 -8.97 1.81
CA TRP A 42 -4.29 -10.14 2.66
C TRP A 42 -5.52 -11.03 2.56
N SER A 43 -5.33 -12.33 2.35
CA SER A 43 -6.44 -13.28 2.24
C SER A 43 -7.13 -13.59 3.56
N ASP A 44 -6.50 -13.26 4.69
CA ASP A 44 -7.02 -13.46 6.06
C ASP A 44 -6.81 -12.20 6.90
N ALA A 45 -7.91 -11.57 7.30
CA ALA A 45 -7.90 -10.34 8.08
C ALA A 45 -7.45 -10.53 9.54
N ALA A 46 -7.65 -11.71 10.13
CA ALA A 46 -7.16 -12.01 11.46
C ALA A 46 -5.63 -12.10 11.47
N LEU A 47 -5.04 -12.73 10.44
CA LEU A 47 -3.58 -12.73 10.26
C LEU A 47 -3.04 -11.34 9.99
N TYR A 48 -3.70 -10.55 9.13
CA TYR A 48 -3.31 -9.16 8.91
C TYR A 48 -3.23 -8.35 10.21
N ARG A 49 -4.26 -8.42 11.06
CA ARG A 49 -4.27 -7.75 12.38
C ARG A 49 -3.16 -8.26 13.30
N LYS A 50 -2.93 -9.58 13.32
CA LYS A 50 -1.85 -10.20 14.12
C LYS A 50 -0.47 -9.71 13.70
N PHE A 51 -0.23 -9.49 12.41
CA PHE A 51 1.08 -9.04 11.94
C PHE A 51 1.23 -7.52 11.94
N ALA A 52 0.14 -6.76 11.81
CA ALA A 52 0.14 -5.30 11.84
C ALA A 52 0.76 -4.73 13.13
N GLN A 53 0.63 -5.43 14.27
CA GLN A 53 1.25 -5.01 15.53
C GLN A 53 2.79 -5.02 15.52
N PHE A 54 3.42 -5.71 14.57
CA PHE A 54 4.87 -5.77 14.41
C PHE A 54 5.39 -4.80 13.34
N GLN A 55 4.52 -4.00 12.72
CA GLN A 55 4.95 -3.01 11.73
C GLN A 55 5.79 -1.93 12.42
N HIS A 56 6.97 -1.64 11.85
CA HIS A 56 7.86 -0.60 12.33
C HIS A 56 8.56 0.06 11.14
N ASP A 57 8.34 1.36 10.94
CA ASP A 57 8.87 2.09 9.77
C ASP A 57 10.37 2.40 9.88
N GLY A 58 10.97 2.21 11.07
CA GLY A 58 12.37 2.52 11.34
C GLY A 58 12.69 4.01 11.22
N THR A 59 13.95 4.38 11.47
CA THR A 59 14.43 5.77 11.35
C THR A 59 15.22 6.03 10.07
N GLY A 60 15.39 5.01 9.22
CA GLY A 60 16.27 5.06 8.05
C GLY A 60 17.76 4.95 8.40
N VAL A 61 18.62 5.09 7.37
CA VAL A 61 20.08 5.08 7.52
C VAL A 61 20.63 6.50 7.62
N ALA A 62 21.67 6.70 8.44
CA ALA A 62 22.27 8.03 8.63
C ALA A 62 23.06 8.53 7.42
N ASN A 63 23.51 7.62 6.54
CA ASN A 63 24.30 7.94 5.34
C ASN A 63 23.69 7.28 4.10
N PRO A 64 22.54 7.75 3.61
CA PRO A 64 21.92 7.22 2.40
C PRO A 64 22.75 7.61 1.16
N MET A 65 22.77 6.74 0.15
CA MET A 65 23.50 7.00 -1.10
C MET A 65 22.91 8.14 -1.94
N THR A 66 21.63 8.45 -1.73
CA THR A 66 20.87 9.45 -2.47
C THR A 66 19.91 10.19 -1.54
N GLU A 67 19.59 11.44 -1.88
CA GLU A 67 18.53 12.19 -1.21
C GLU A 67 17.12 11.69 -1.59
N ARG A 68 16.16 11.90 -0.68
CA ARG A 68 14.77 11.42 -0.83
C ARG A 68 13.92 12.47 -1.56
N ASP A 69 14.01 12.53 -2.89
CA ASP A 69 13.32 13.52 -3.74
C ASP A 69 11.92 13.06 -4.21
N LYS A 70 11.78 11.81 -4.68
CA LYS A 70 10.55 11.29 -5.32
C LYS A 70 9.77 10.27 -4.49
N GLY A 71 10.04 10.18 -3.19
CA GLY A 71 9.63 9.05 -2.35
C GLY A 71 10.85 8.20 -1.95
N CYS A 72 10.64 6.94 -1.55
CA CYS A 72 11.71 6.03 -1.06
C CYS A 72 13.02 6.14 -1.89
N PRO A 73 14.22 6.10 -1.25
CA PRO A 73 14.60 5.11 -0.23
C PRO A 73 14.14 5.47 1.18
#